data_AF-A0A9P6L7A4-F1
#
_entry.id   AF-A0A9P6L7A4-F1
#
_cell.length_a   1.000
_cell.length_b   1.000
_cell.length_c   1.000
_cell.angle_alpha   90.00
_cell.angle_beta   90.00
_cell.angle_gamma   90.00
#
_symmetry.space_group_name_H-M   'P 1'
#
loop_
_entity.id
_entity.type
_entity.pdbx_description
1 polymer ?
#
loop_
_entity_poly.entity_id
_entity_poly.type
_entity_poly.pdbx_seq_one_letter_code
_entity_poly.pdbx_strand_id
1 'polypeptide(L)'
;MNYSVKEEADRHPHVPPPCSPKVIYSLAVTLDIRPLRDLALKEIRSRITSTNVVNEFFAGPMSRLTEVMKMQYELLRDKFNNQDTNASAVDLIKSIADGTRAHHGSALKYGLRKGFSRTVPPPPQLSSALSSHRSP
;
A
#
# COMPACT_ATOMS: atom_id res chain seq x y z
N MET A 1 19.88 13.29 -8.66
CA MET A 1 19.92 14.54 -9.45
C MET A 1 18.48 14.98 -9.60
N ASN A 2 17.99 15.84 -8.70
CA ASN A 2 16.57 16.22 -8.64
C ASN A 2 16.43 17.64 -9.17
N TYR A 3 16.21 17.77 -10.49
CA TYR A 3 15.78 19.04 -11.07
C TYR A 3 14.35 19.33 -10.64
N SER A 4 14.04 20.60 -10.39
CA SER A 4 12.68 21.03 -10.07
C SER A 4 11.80 20.83 -11.31
N VAL A 5 10.57 20.32 -11.14
CA VAL A 5 9.61 20.09 -12.25
C VAL A 5 9.41 21.33 -13.12
N LYS A 6 9.61 22.53 -12.55
CA LYS A 6 9.59 23.81 -13.26
C LYS A 6 10.78 23.98 -14.23
N GLU A 7 11.99 23.63 -13.84
CA GLU A 7 13.19 23.80 -14.67
C GLU A 7 13.18 22.87 -15.89
N GLU A 8 12.59 21.69 -15.77
CA GLU A 8 12.43 20.75 -16.90
C GLU A 8 11.39 21.24 -17.91
N ALA A 9 10.30 21.84 -17.42
CA ALA A 9 9.26 22.43 -18.26
C ALA A 9 9.78 23.64 -19.05
N ASP A 10 10.63 24.47 -18.44
CA ASP A 10 11.25 25.63 -19.11
C ASP A 10 12.24 25.21 -20.20
N ARG A 11 12.94 24.07 -20.02
CA ARG A 11 13.86 23.52 -21.04
C ARG A 11 13.15 22.84 -22.20
N HIS A 12 11.92 22.38 -21.99
CA HIS A 12 11.13 21.65 -22.98
C HIS A 12 9.69 22.18 -23.05
N PRO A 13 9.47 23.39 -23.59
CA PRO A 13 8.18 24.08 -23.57
C PRO A 13 7.06 23.36 -24.36
N HIS A 14 7.42 22.39 -25.20
CA HIS A 14 6.48 21.59 -25.98
C HIS A 14 6.25 20.18 -25.42
N VAL A 15 6.94 19.81 -24.34
CA VAL A 15 6.75 18.51 -23.68
C VAL A 15 5.73 18.69 -22.55
N PRO A 16 4.66 17.89 -22.49
CA PRO A 16 3.70 17.98 -21.41
C PRO A 16 4.41 17.73 -20.06
N PRO A 17 3.99 18.43 -18.99
CA PRO A 17 4.60 18.25 -17.68
C PRO A 17 4.49 16.79 -17.24
N PRO A 18 5.49 16.28 -16.50
CA PRO A 18 5.47 14.90 -16.04
C PRO A 18 4.22 14.63 -15.19
N CYS A 19 3.37 13.73 -15.68
CA CYS A 19 2.16 13.32 -14.98
C CYS A 19 2.46 12.16 -14.01
N SER A 20 1.80 12.17 -12.85
CA SER A 20 1.96 11.10 -11.86
C SER A 20 1.45 9.76 -12.41
N PRO A 21 2.16 8.63 -12.17
CA PRO A 21 1.70 7.30 -12.55
C PRO A 21 0.28 6.96 -12.06
N LYS A 22 -0.16 7.53 -10.92
CA LYS A 22 -1.53 7.36 -10.41
C LYS A 22 -2.59 8.03 -11.30
N VAL A 23 -2.25 9.18 -11.89
CA VAL A 23 -3.13 9.88 -12.85
C VAL A 23 -3.22 9.07 -14.14
N ILE A 24 -2.09 8.54 -14.63
CA ILE A 24 -2.08 7.66 -15.81
C ILE A 24 -2.89 6.39 -15.56
N TYR A 25 -2.75 5.76 -14.38
CA TYR A 25 -3.56 4.61 -14.00
C TYR A 25 -5.06 4.95 -13.99
N SER A 26 -5.44 6.08 -13.38
CA SER A 26 -6.85 6.51 -13.35
C SER A 26 -7.39 6.77 -14.75
N LEU A 27 -6.60 7.39 -15.63
CA LEU A 27 -6.97 7.63 -17.02
C LEU A 27 -7.14 6.31 -17.78
N ALA A 28 -6.21 5.37 -17.62
CA ALA A 28 -6.26 4.07 -18.28
C ALA A 28 -7.48 3.25 -17.85
N VAL A 29 -7.90 3.34 -16.58
CA VAL A 29 -9.15 2.75 -16.09
C VAL A 29 -10.36 3.40 -16.75
N THR A 30 -10.40 4.74 -16.82
CA THR A 30 -11.53 5.47 -17.44
C THR A 30 -11.67 5.17 -18.93
N LEU A 31 -10.56 4.97 -19.64
CA LEU A 31 -10.53 4.68 -21.08
C LEU A 31 -10.51 3.17 -21.42
N ASP A 32 -10.54 2.31 -20.41
CA ASP A 32 -10.42 0.84 -20.54
C ASP A 32 -9.17 0.36 -21.33
N ILE A 33 -8.05 1.05 -21.18
CA ILE A 33 -6.78 0.71 -21.84
C ILE A 33 -5.97 -0.20 -20.92
N ARG A 34 -6.26 -1.51 -20.95
CA ARG A 34 -5.63 -2.51 -20.07
C ARG A 34 -4.09 -2.49 -20.07
N PRO A 35 -3.39 -2.47 -21.22
CA PRO A 35 -1.93 -2.44 -21.22
C PRO A 35 -1.34 -1.20 -20.52
N LEU A 36 -2.01 -0.05 -20.67
CA LEU A 36 -1.58 1.20 -20.04
C LEU A 36 -1.82 1.18 -18.53
N ARG A 37 -2.96 0.61 -18.11
CA ARG A 37 -3.27 0.40 -16.69
C ARG A 37 -2.20 -0.46 -16.02
N ASP A 38 -1.80 -1.56 -16.66
CA ASP A 38 -0.84 -2.51 -16.10
C ASP A 38 0.58 -1.90 -16.05
N LEU A 39 0.98 -1.14 -17.08
CA LEU A 39 2.23 -0.36 -17.07
C LEU A 39 2.25 0.69 -15.97
N ALA A 40 1.16 1.44 -15.81
CA ALA A 40 1.04 2.44 -14.75
C ALA A 40 1.10 1.79 -13.37
N LEU A 41 0.43 0.64 -13.17
CA LEU A 41 0.47 -0.09 -11.90
C LEU A 41 1.88 -0.59 -11.57
N LYS A 42 2.61 -1.10 -12.58
CA LYS A 42 4.02 -1.50 -12.44
C LYS A 42 4.90 -0.34 -12.01
N GLU A 43 4.69 0.84 -12.60
CA GLU A 43 5.45 2.04 -12.27
C GLU A 43 5.08 2.64 -10.91
N ILE A 44 3.82 2.53 -10.47
CA ILE A 44 3.45 2.88 -9.10
C ILE A 44 4.18 1.94 -8.12
N ARG A 45 4.19 0.62 -8.40
CA ARG A 45 4.84 -0.39 -7.56
C ARG A 45 6.36 -0.15 -7.46
N SER A 46 7.03 0.21 -8.55
CA SER A 46 8.49 0.42 -8.58
C SER A 46 8.94 1.60 -7.69
N ARG A 47 8.06 2.57 -7.46
CA ARG A 47 8.35 3.78 -6.67
C ARG A 47 8.08 3.63 -5.16
N ILE A 48 7.49 2.52 -4.72
CA ILE A 48 7.15 2.29 -3.31
C ILE A 48 8.31 1.63 -2.57
N THR A 49 8.84 2.32 -1.56
CA THR A 49 9.98 1.96 -0.72
C THR A 49 9.55 1.79 0.74
N SER A 50 10.42 1.23 1.60
CA SER A 50 10.14 1.14 3.06
C SER A 50 9.96 2.50 3.72
N THR A 51 10.61 3.53 3.20
CA THR A 51 10.58 4.90 3.73
C THR A 51 9.35 5.69 3.30
N ASN A 52 8.71 5.34 2.18
CA ASN A 52 7.54 6.06 1.69
C ASN A 52 6.24 5.25 1.73
N VAL A 53 6.27 3.93 1.92
CA VAL A 53 5.08 3.05 1.80
C VAL A 53 3.93 3.47 2.72
N VAL A 54 4.23 3.94 3.94
CA VAL A 54 3.21 4.47 4.85
C VAL A 54 2.59 5.72 4.25
N ASN A 55 3.41 6.71 3.87
CA ASN A 55 2.87 7.94 3.28
C ASN A 55 2.09 7.64 1.99
N GLU A 56 2.59 6.77 1.12
CA GLU A 56 1.95 6.36 -0.13
C GLU A 56 0.60 5.68 0.06
N PHE A 57 0.47 4.79 1.07
CA PHE A 57 -0.78 4.12 1.42
C PHE A 57 -1.81 5.08 2.04
N PHE A 58 -1.36 6.22 2.57
CA PHE A 58 -2.22 7.18 3.24
C PHE A 58 -2.44 8.47 2.42
N ALA A 59 -1.63 8.77 1.40
CA ALA A 59 -1.57 10.08 0.71
C ALA A 59 -2.72 10.44 -0.25
N GLY A 60 -3.89 9.81 -0.21
CA GLY A 60 -5.00 10.30 -1.04
C GLY A 60 -6.30 9.48 -1.00
N PRO A 61 -7.36 9.96 -1.68
CA PRO A 61 -8.65 9.29 -1.77
C PRO A 61 -8.54 8.03 -2.63
N MET A 62 -8.00 6.99 -2.00
CA MET A 62 -7.83 5.63 -2.52
C MET A 62 -9.14 4.89 -2.76
N SER A 63 -10.27 5.48 -2.38
CA SER A 63 -11.60 4.88 -2.52
C SER A 63 -11.96 4.54 -3.96
N ARG A 64 -11.36 5.22 -4.95
CA ARG A 64 -11.63 4.99 -6.38
C ARG A 64 -10.61 4.07 -7.06
N LEU A 65 -9.45 3.78 -6.44
CA LEU A 65 -8.36 3.02 -7.04
C LEU A 65 -8.10 1.72 -6.24
N THR A 66 -9.09 0.84 -6.21
CA THR A 66 -9.13 -0.33 -5.33
C THR A 66 -7.93 -1.26 -5.51
N GLU A 67 -7.44 -1.41 -6.74
CA GLU A 67 -6.28 -2.26 -7.06
C GLU A 67 -4.96 -1.63 -6.59
N VAL A 68 -4.78 -0.31 -6.78
CA VAL A 68 -3.62 0.42 -6.27
C VAL A 68 -3.57 0.35 -4.75
N MET A 69 -4.73 0.54 -4.09
CA MET A 69 -4.83 0.45 -2.64
C MET A 69 -4.48 -0.96 -2.13
N LYS A 70 -4.98 -2.01 -2.79
CA LYS A 70 -4.66 -3.40 -2.44
C LYS A 70 -3.16 -3.67 -2.58
N MET A 71 -2.56 -3.25 -3.69
CA MET A 71 -1.13 -3.40 -3.95
C MET A 71 -0.28 -2.65 -2.91
N GLN A 72 -0.63 -1.41 -2.58
CA GLN A 72 0.06 -0.64 -1.55
C GLN A 72 -0.08 -1.25 -0.16
N TYR A 73 -1.24 -1.82 0.16
CA TYR A 73 -1.44 -2.56 1.41
C TYR A 73 -0.55 -3.81 1.49
N GLU A 74 -0.44 -4.58 0.40
CA GLU A 74 0.45 -5.76 0.34
C GLU A 74 1.91 -5.35 0.56
N LEU A 75 2.37 -4.28 -0.10
CA LEU A 75 3.72 -3.76 0.11
C LEU A 75 3.95 -3.23 1.53
N LEU A 76 2.95 -2.55 2.11
CA LEU A 76 3.02 -2.08 3.50
C LEU A 76 3.15 -3.27 4.46
N ARG A 77 2.34 -4.31 4.26
CA ARG A 77 2.37 -5.53 5.07
C ARG A 77 3.73 -6.22 4.98
N ASP A 78 4.25 -6.38 3.77
CA ASP A 78 5.52 -7.10 3.54
C ASP A 78 6.71 -6.32 4.11
N LYS A 79 6.63 -4.98 4.15
CA LYS A 79 7.64 -4.09 4.72
C LYS A 79 7.40 -3.73 6.19
N PHE A 80 6.31 -4.19 6.81
CA PHE A 80 5.91 -3.74 8.15
C PHE A 80 6.93 -4.08 9.26
N ASN A 81 7.72 -5.14 9.08
CA ASN A 81 8.79 -5.49 10.02
C ASN A 81 10.07 -4.63 9.87
N ASN A 82 10.09 -3.68 8.92
CA ASN A 82 11.19 -2.74 8.75
C ASN A 82 11.06 -1.58 9.75
N GLN A 83 12.19 -1.16 10.34
CA GLN A 83 12.23 -0.10 11.35
C GLN A 83 11.71 1.25 10.84
N ASP A 84 12.07 1.64 9.62
CA ASP A 84 11.64 2.91 9.01
C ASP A 84 10.13 2.93 8.74
N THR A 85 9.59 1.78 8.32
CA THR A 85 8.15 1.61 8.11
C THR A 85 7.39 1.70 9.44
N ASN A 86 7.91 1.12 10.53
CA ASN A 86 7.31 1.24 11.86
C ASN A 86 7.33 2.67 12.39
N ALA A 87 8.46 3.35 12.31
CA ALA A 87 8.58 4.74 12.76
C ALA A 87 7.60 5.65 12.00
N SER A 88 7.55 5.51 10.67
CA SER A 88 6.61 6.26 9.82
C SER A 88 5.14 5.97 10.17
N ALA A 89 4.81 4.72 10.51
CA ALA A 89 3.45 4.35 10.92
C ALA A 89 3.06 4.96 12.27
N VAL A 90 3.99 5.00 13.24
CA VAL A 90 3.77 5.62 14.55
C VAL A 90 3.52 7.12 14.40
N ASP A 91 4.35 7.82 13.62
CA ASP A 91 4.19 9.27 13.40
C ASP A 91 2.88 9.60 12.69
N LEU A 92 2.48 8.74 11.74
CA LEU A 92 1.18 8.86 11.10
C LEU A 92 0.04 8.69 12.12
N ILE A 93 0.06 7.66 12.96
CA ILE A 93 -0.99 7.41 13.96
C ILE A 93 -1.12 8.60 14.91
N LYS A 94 0.01 9.17 15.36
CA LYS A 94 0.03 10.41 16.16
C LYS A 94 -0.64 11.56 15.40
N SER A 95 -0.24 11.81 14.16
CA SER A 95 -0.83 12.89 13.35
C SER A 95 -2.35 12.74 13.11
N ILE A 96 -2.85 11.51 13.05
CA ILE A 96 -4.29 11.22 12.96
C ILE A 96 -4.97 11.50 14.30
N ALA A 97 -4.37 11.06 15.41
CA ALA A 97 -4.90 11.30 16.76
C ALA A 97 -4.94 12.80 17.09
N ASP A 98 -3.95 13.56 16.63
CA ASP A 98 -3.85 15.01 16.80
C ASP A 98 -4.76 15.79 15.82
N GLY A 99 -5.51 15.09 14.95
CA GLY A 99 -6.46 15.69 14.00
C GLY A 99 -5.83 16.33 12.75
N THR A 100 -4.50 16.46 12.70
CA THR A 100 -3.77 17.05 11.56
C THR A 100 -3.91 16.26 10.25
N ARG A 101 -4.33 14.98 10.34
CA ARG A 101 -4.63 14.10 9.20
C ARG A 101 -6.01 13.45 9.27
N ALA A 102 -7.04 14.17 9.73
CA ALA A 102 -8.40 13.65 9.96
C ALA A 102 -9.04 12.86 8.78
N HIS A 103 -8.70 13.17 7.52
CA HIS A 103 -9.25 12.47 6.34
C HIS A 103 -8.70 11.06 6.09
N HIS A 104 -7.75 10.59 6.90
CA HIS A 104 -7.02 9.33 6.68
C HIS A 104 -7.62 8.12 7.43
N GLY A 105 -8.72 8.33 8.18
CA GLY A 105 -9.36 7.29 8.98
C GLY A 105 -9.86 6.07 8.18
N SER A 106 -10.18 6.23 6.90
CA SER A 106 -10.63 5.14 6.03
C SER A 106 -9.50 4.15 5.69
N ALA A 107 -8.30 4.65 5.38
CA ALA A 107 -7.11 3.84 5.15
C ALA A 107 -6.68 3.13 6.45
N LEU A 108 -6.76 3.82 7.59
CA LEU A 108 -6.48 3.22 8.90
C LEU A 108 -7.47 2.10 9.22
N LYS A 109 -8.78 2.33 9.05
CA LYS A 109 -9.83 1.31 9.23
C LYS A 109 -9.61 0.10 8.33
N TYR A 110 -9.23 0.31 7.06
CA TYR A 110 -8.91 -0.78 6.13
C TYR A 110 -7.71 -1.60 6.63
N GLY A 111 -6.62 -0.92 7.00
CA GLY A 111 -5.40 -1.54 7.51
C GLY A 111 -5.65 -2.36 8.78
N LEU A 112 -6.35 -1.80 9.77
CA LEU A 112 -6.70 -2.48 11.02
C LEU A 112 -7.59 -3.71 10.75
N ARG A 113 -8.66 -3.57 9.97
CA ARG A 113 -9.55 -4.70 9.66
C ARG A 113 -8.78 -5.86 9.01
N LYS A 114 -7.88 -5.57 8.07
CA LYS A 114 -7.08 -6.59 7.40
C LYS A 114 -5.98 -7.16 8.30
N GLY A 115 -5.37 -6.35 9.17
CA GLY A 115 -4.36 -6.79 10.13
C GLY A 115 -4.91 -7.67 11.26
N PHE A 116 -6.09 -7.33 11.80
CA PHE A 116 -6.76 -8.10 12.87
C PHE A 116 -7.42 -9.39 12.37
N SER A 117 -7.63 -9.54 11.05
CA SER A 117 -8.13 -10.79 10.45
C SER A 117 -7.07 -11.91 10.42
N ARG A 118 -5.94 -11.76 11.13
CA ARG A 118 -5.03 -12.87 11.42
C ARG A 118 -5.78 -13.90 12.26
N THR A 119 -6.42 -14.86 11.60
CA THR A 119 -6.73 -16.14 12.23
C THR A 119 -5.40 -16.72 12.68
N VAL A 120 -5.20 -16.81 13.99
CA VAL A 120 -4.20 -17.71 14.57
C VAL A 120 -4.40 -19.06 13.85
N PRO A 121 -3.35 -19.66 13.26
CA PRO A 121 -3.50 -21.00 12.70
C PRO A 121 -4.07 -21.88 13.82
N PRO A 122 -5.12 -22.68 13.55
CA PRO A 122 -5.70 -23.53 14.58
C PRO A 122 -4.57 -24.33 15.23
N PRO A 123 -4.55 -24.44 16.58
CA PRO A 123 -3.51 -25.20 17.25
C PRO A 123 -3.42 -26.60 16.61
N PRO A 124 -2.21 -27.15 16.43
CA PRO A 124 -2.05 -28.48 15.86
C PRO A 124 -2.94 -29.44 16.65
N GLN A 125 -3.89 -30.07 15.97
CA GLN A 125 -4.81 -31.02 16.59
C GLN A 125 -3.96 -32.18 17.13
N LEU A 126 -3.74 -32.20 18.45
CA LEU A 126 -3.16 -33.33 19.17
C LEU A 126 -4.20 -34.45 19.17
N SER A 127 -4.31 -35.19 18.07
CA SER A 127 -5.21 -36.33 17.98
C SER A 127 -4.68 -37.38 17.02
N SER A 128 -3.77 -38.22 17.51
CA SER A 128 -3.76 -39.67 17.25
C SER A 128 -2.53 -40.35 17.89
N ALA A 129 -2.37 -40.25 19.21
CA ALA A 129 -1.35 -41.02 19.94
C ALA A 129 -1.97 -41.69 21.19
N LEU A 130 -3.13 -42.32 21.03
CA LEU A 130 -3.73 -43.19 22.06
C LEU A 130 -4.71 -44.17 21.40
N SER A 131 -4.19 -45.00 20.50
CA SER A 131 -4.84 -46.27 20.16
C SER A 131 -3.82 -47.28 19.68
N SER A 132 -2.92 -47.69 20.59
CA SER A 132 -2.14 -48.92 20.42
C SER A 132 -1.59 -49.37 21.76
N HIS A 133 -2.46 -49.60 22.74
CA HIS A 133 -2.14 -50.57 23.79
C HIS A 133 -3.41 -51.13 24.42
N ARG A 134 -3.91 -52.19 23.79
CA ARG A 134 -4.64 -53.24 24.51
C ARG A 134 -4.43 -54.56 23.79
N SER A 135 -3.41 -55.28 24.24
CA SER A 135 -3.33 -56.76 24.20
C SER A 135 -3.88 -57.26 25.55
N PRO A 136 -4.19 -58.55 25.77
CA PRO A 136 -3.70 -59.77 25.13
C PRO A 136 -4.66 -60.42 24.14
#